data_AF-A0AAJ0HT81-F1
#
_entry.id   AF-A0AAJ0HT81-F1
#
_cell.length_a   1.000
_cell.length_b   1.000
_cell.length_c   1.000
_cell.angle_alpha   90.00
_cell.angle_beta   90.00
_cell.angle_gamma   90.00
#
_symmetry.space_group_name_H-M   'P 1'
#
loop_
_entity.id
_entity.type
_entity.pdbx_description
1 polymer ?
#
loop_
_entity_poly.entity_id
_entity_poly.type
_entity_poly.pdbx_seq_one_letter_code
_entity_poly.pdbx_strand_id
1 'polypeptide(L)'
;FPDAEADITILCTTYLTFNVFDSGFCHSDAEFEERLQSNPLYDYAAHNWGHHARKAPTSLQAVTKFVTCQVKIEAASQALMV
;
A
#
# COMPACT_ATOMS: atom_id res chain seq x y z
N PHE A 1 -21.42 0.73 -8.35
CA PHE A 1 -20.18 0.06 -8.78
C PHE A 1 -19.99 -1.18 -7.91
N PRO A 2 -20.43 -2.38 -8.35
CA PRO A 2 -20.43 -3.59 -7.53
C PRO A 2 -19.03 -4.08 -7.16
N ASP A 3 -18.04 -3.86 -8.03
CA ASP A 3 -16.66 -4.33 -7.83
C ASP A 3 -15.69 -3.26 -7.31
N ALA A 4 -16.21 -2.08 -6.94
CA ALA A 4 -15.37 -0.93 -6.56
C ALA A 4 -14.40 -1.24 -5.42
N GLU A 5 -14.84 -1.98 -4.41
CA GLU A 5 -13.99 -2.36 -3.28
C GLU A 5 -12.84 -3.29 -3.74
N ALA A 6 -13.11 -4.21 -4.66
CA ALA A 6 -12.09 -5.10 -5.22
C ALA A 6 -11.08 -4.33 -6.08
N ASP A 7 -11.58 -3.46 -6.96
CA ASP A 7 -10.76 -2.63 -7.84
C ASP A 7 -9.84 -1.72 -7.02
N ILE A 8 -10.36 -1.06 -5.98
CA ILE A 8 -9.56 -0.21 -5.10
C ILE A 8 -8.51 -1.05 -4.35
N THR A 9 -8.85 -2.22 -3.81
CA THR A 9 -7.86 -3.09 -3.18
C THR A 9 -6.75 -3.48 -4.14
N ILE A 10 -7.09 -3.88 -5.37
CA ILE A 10 -6.12 -4.24 -6.40
C ILE A 10 -5.22 -3.05 -6.73
N LEU A 11 -5.79 -1.85 -6.89
CA LEU A 11 -5.04 -0.64 -7.17
C LEU A 11 -4.09 -0.27 -6.02
N CYS A 12 -4.57 -0.23 -4.78
CA CYS A 12 -3.76 0.10 -3.61
C CYS A 12 -2.61 -0.90 -3.41
N THR A 13 -2.90 -2.21 -3.46
CA THR A 13 -1.87 -3.25 -3.28
C THR A 13 -0.87 -3.28 -4.44
N THR A 14 -1.32 -3.03 -5.67
CA THR A 14 -0.44 -2.92 -6.84
C THR A 14 0.48 -1.70 -6.71
N TYR A 15 -0.07 -0.54 -6.37
CA TYR A 15 0.69 0.68 -6.16
C TYR A 15 1.76 0.49 -5.09
N LEU A 16 1.39 -0.04 -3.91
CA LEU A 16 2.33 -0.31 -2.82
C LEU A 16 3.38 -1.38 -3.16
N THR A 17 3.20 -2.15 -4.24
CA THR A 17 4.17 -3.15 -4.72
C THR A 17 5.17 -2.55 -5.73
N PHE A 18 5.04 -1.28 -6.13
CA PHE A 18 5.99 -0.64 -7.07
C PHE A 18 7.42 -0.59 -6.53
N ASN A 19 8.40 -0.64 -7.44
CA ASN A 19 9.82 -0.73 -7.09
C ASN A 19 10.33 0.48 -6.29
N VAL A 20 9.66 1.64 -6.38
CA VAL A 20 9.98 2.82 -5.56
C VAL A 20 9.86 2.53 -4.05
N PHE A 21 9.12 1.49 -3.66
CA PHE A 21 8.96 1.01 -2.29
C PHE A 21 9.87 -0.19 -1.95
N ASP A 22 10.77 -0.61 -2.85
CA ASP A 22 11.73 -1.71 -2.57
C ASP A 22 12.78 -1.34 -1.51
N SER A 23 12.92 -0.06 -1.18
CA SER A 23 13.79 0.36 -0.07
C SER A 23 13.19 0.05 1.31
N GLY A 24 11.93 -0.40 1.39
CA GLY A 24 11.27 -0.69 2.65
C GLY A 24 10.94 0.58 3.45
N PHE A 25 11.13 0.54 4.76
CA PHE A 25 10.96 1.67 5.66
C PHE A 25 11.99 2.78 5.38
N CYS A 26 11.57 4.06 5.27
CA CYS A 26 12.52 5.17 5.15
C CYS A 26 13.32 5.36 6.44
N HIS A 27 14.62 5.63 6.34
CA HIS A 27 15.51 5.72 7.50
C HIS A 27 15.60 7.14 8.10
N SER A 28 14.96 8.12 7.46
CA SER A 28 14.86 9.49 7.96
C SER A 28 13.52 10.12 7.62
N ASP A 29 13.14 11.14 8.39
CA ASP A 29 11.93 11.91 8.14
C ASP A 29 11.96 12.59 6.76
N ALA A 30 13.13 13.08 6.33
CA ALA A 30 13.30 13.69 5.00
C ALA A 30 13.04 12.69 3.86
N GLU A 31 13.53 11.45 3.96
CA GLU A 31 13.23 10.39 2.99
C GLU A 31 11.74 10.03 2.99
N PHE A 32 11.09 10.07 4.15
CA PHE A 32 9.66 9.81 4.27
C PHE A 32 8.81 10.94 3.67
N GLU A 33 9.17 12.20 3.94
CA GLU A 33 8.54 13.39 3.33
C GLU A 33 8.71 13.39 1.81
N GLU A 34 9.90 13.08 1.30
CA GLU A 34 10.14 12.94 -0.15
C GLU A 34 9.28 11.82 -0.75
N ARG A 35 9.16 10.68 -0.05
CA ARG A 35 8.28 9.59 -0.48
C ARG A 35 6.83 10.04 -0.56
N LEU A 36 6.32 10.75 0.45
CA LEU A 36 4.95 11.29 0.46
C LEU A 36 4.72 12.27 -0.70
N GLN A 37 5.65 13.19 -0.93
CA GLN A 37 5.56 14.19 -1.99
C GLN A 37 5.64 13.58 -3.38
N SER A 38 6.54 12.61 -3.58
CA SER A 38 6.78 11.98 -4.88
C SER A 38 5.73 10.92 -5.25
N ASN A 39 4.95 10.45 -4.27
CA ASN A 39 3.98 9.36 -4.45
C ASN A 39 2.61 9.76 -3.90
N PRO A 40 1.82 10.60 -4.61
CA PRO A 40 0.60 11.21 -4.07
C PRO A 40 -0.48 10.25 -3.54
N LEU A 41 -0.50 9.00 -4.00
CA LEU A 41 -1.45 7.98 -3.55
C LEU A 41 -0.90 7.08 -2.43
N TYR A 42 0.35 7.27 -2.00
CA TYR A 42 1.02 6.39 -1.04
C TYR A 42 0.30 6.35 0.30
N ASP A 43 0.02 7.51 0.88
CA ASP A 43 -0.69 7.63 2.14
C ASP A 43 -2.08 6.96 2.07
N TYR A 44 -2.86 7.31 1.05
CA TYR A 44 -4.19 6.73 0.84
C TYR A 44 -4.12 5.21 0.65
N ALA A 45 -3.22 4.72 -0.20
CA ALA A 45 -3.11 3.29 -0.49
C ALA A 45 -2.75 2.51 0.77
N ALA A 46 -1.77 2.98 1.55
CA ALA A 46 -1.32 2.35 2.78
C ALA A 46 -2.42 2.26 3.84
N HIS A 47 -3.21 3.32 4.00
CA HIS A 47 -4.31 3.38 4.96
C HIS A 47 -5.53 2.55 4.55
N ASN A 48 -5.81 2.42 3.25
CA ASN A 48 -7.12 1.96 2.78
C ASN A 48 -7.12 0.56 2.17
N TRP A 49 -5.99 0.01 1.72
CA TRP A 49 -5.97 -1.31 1.04
C TRP A 49 -6.71 -2.40 1.83
N GLY A 50 -6.45 -2.47 3.15
CA GLY A 50 -7.02 -3.47 4.04
C GLY A 50 -8.48 -3.20 4.38
N HIS A 51 -8.90 -1.93 4.39
CA HIS A 51 -10.30 -1.55 4.57
C HIS A 51 -11.15 -2.04 3.41
N HIS A 52 -10.70 -1.78 2.18
CA HIS A 52 -11.37 -2.24 0.96
C HIS A 52 -11.33 -3.77 0.83
N ALA A 53 -10.20 -4.39 1.17
CA ALA A 53 -10.01 -5.84 1.03
C ALA A 53 -11.03 -6.65 1.84
N ARG A 54 -11.37 -6.19 3.06
CA ARG A 54 -12.37 -6.84 3.92
C ARG A 54 -13.76 -6.90 3.29
N LYS A 55 -14.08 -5.98 2.39
CA LYS A 55 -15.36 -5.92 1.67
C LYS A 55 -15.31 -6.63 0.32
N ALA A 56 -14.13 -7.08 -0.12
CA ALA A 56 -13.89 -7.65 -1.44
C ALA A 56 -13.09 -8.96 -1.39
N PRO A 57 -13.69 -10.10 -1.01
CA PRO A 57 -13.00 -11.40 -0.94
C PRO A 57 -12.35 -11.85 -2.25
N THR A 58 -12.85 -11.37 -3.39
CA THR A 58 -12.30 -11.64 -4.73
C THR A 58 -10.89 -11.08 -4.92
N SER A 59 -10.46 -10.11 -4.11
CA SER A 59 -9.13 -9.50 -4.16
C SER A 59 -8.04 -10.27 -3.40
N LEU A 60 -8.38 -11.43 -2.82
CA LEU A 60 -7.50 -12.17 -1.91
C LEU A 60 -6.12 -12.46 -2.49
N GLN A 61 -6.03 -12.81 -3.78
CA GLN A 61 -4.73 -13.09 -4.43
C GLN A 61 -3.81 -11.87 -4.43
N ALA A 62 -4.32 -10.69 -4.76
CA ALA A 62 -3.56 -9.44 -4.76
C ALA A 62 -3.10 -9.08 -3.34
N VAL A 63 -4.01 -9.23 -2.37
CA VAL A 63 -3.70 -9.03 -0.94
C VAL A 63 -2.61 -10.00 -0.48
N THR A 64 -2.72 -11.29 -0.76
CA THR A 64 -1.72 -12.29 -0.37
C THR A 64 -0.34 -11.98 -0.96
N LYS A 65 -0.27 -11.60 -2.24
CA LYS A 65 0.99 -11.21 -2.87
C LYS A 65 1.64 -10.01 -2.18
N PHE A 66 0.83 -9.02 -1.79
CA PHE A 66 1.31 -7.84 -1.10
C PHE A 66 1.76 -8.16 0.34
N VAL A 67 0.92 -8.80 1.16
CA VAL A 67 1.22 -9.03 2.59
C VAL A 67 2.34 -10.04 2.85
N THR A 68 2.66 -10.88 1.88
CA THR A 68 3.79 -11.83 1.98
C THR A 68 5.14 -11.20 1.64
N CYS A 69 5.16 -9.98 1.11
CA CYS A 69 6.40 -9.26 0.82
C CYS A 69 6.74 -8.31 1.97
N GLN A 70 7.64 -8.76 2.86
CA GLN A 70 8.04 -8.03 4.08
C GLN A 70 8.46 -6.58 3.79
N VAL A 71 9.30 -6.36 2.78
CA VAL A 71 9.78 -5.02 2.38
C VAL A 71 8.62 -4.09 2.01
N LYS A 72 7.61 -4.59 1.30
CA LYS A 72 6.44 -3.79 0.91
C LYS A 72 5.56 -3.48 2.10
N ILE A 73 5.45 -4.42 3.05
CA ILE A 73 4.71 -4.19 4.28
C ILE A 73 5.41 -3.17 5.17
N GLU A 74 6.73 -3.23 5.32
CA GLU A 74 7.50 -2.23 6.06
C GLU A 74 7.35 -0.83 5.46
N ALA A 75 7.45 -0.73 4.13
CA ALA A 75 7.21 0.53 3.42
C ALA A 75 5.78 1.03 3.65
N ALA A 76 4.76 0.19 3.55
CA ALA A 76 3.37 0.60 3.75
C ALA A 76 3.06 0.93 5.22
N SER A 77 3.63 0.20 6.18
CA SER A 77 3.37 0.41 7.60
C SER A 77 3.88 1.73 8.12
N GLN A 78 4.95 2.28 7.51
CA GLN A 78 5.48 3.59 7.90
C GLN A 78 4.44 4.70 7.79
N ALA A 79 3.56 4.65 6.77
CA ALA A 79 2.49 5.63 6.61
C ALA A 79 1.44 5.57 7.73
N LEU A 80 1.33 4.45 8.46
CA LEU A 80 0.40 4.28 9.58
C LEU A 80 0.97 4.75 10.92
N MET A 81 2.24 5.14 10.95
CA MET A 81 2.96 5.52 12.18
C MET A 81 3.01 7.03 12.43
N VAL A 82 2.26 7.80 11.63
CA VAL A 82 2.21 9.27 11.69
C VAL A 82 1.10 9.77 12.61
#